data_AF-W4VPW7-F1
#
_entry.id   AF-W4VPW7-F1
#
_cell.length_a   1.000
_cell.length_b   1.000
_cell.length_c   1.000
_cell.angle_alpha   90.00
_cell.angle_beta   90.00
_cell.angle_gamma   90.00
#
_symmetry.space_group_name_H-M   'P 1'
#
loop_
_entity.id
_entity.type
_entity.pdbx_description
1 polymer ?
#
loop_
_entity_poly.entity_id
_entity_poly.type
_entity_poly.pdbx_seq_one_letter_code
_entity_poly.pdbx_strand_id
1 'polypeptide(L)'
;MCDHQSLNNYPLIEVPTLVTNEKIEDCISLKNEQKLIFETKAIGQPDNQELTLKPFFNIHHERYTIYWNIMNKKQYQQFGEEEKRRRAREQNIIVDEITPNEQQPEVDHNMKVKNSYSGYSNAVHSGWRDARNEGYFSYEMKVDPYKDMYLFVTYNKSDYTIEMDGIKMKREFTISIDGQHIATEHFNHKDTAELYSKSYRIPRDIVKDKQNVVVKFQANKDKVAGGVYRLRILNESSLS
;
A
#
# COMPACT_ATOMS: atom_id res chain seq x y z
N MET A 1 -20.68 -19.23 -16.71
CA MET A 1 -19.33 -18.79 -16.31
C MET A 1 -19.52 -17.45 -15.63
N CYS A 2 -19.57 -17.45 -14.29
CA CYS A 2 -19.79 -16.21 -13.55
C CYS A 2 -18.50 -15.38 -13.59
N ASP A 3 -18.61 -14.21 -14.19
CA ASP A 3 -17.59 -13.18 -14.22
C ASP A 3 -17.27 -12.75 -12.79
N HIS A 4 -16.13 -13.21 -12.24
CA HIS A 4 -15.68 -12.88 -10.88
C HIS A 4 -15.01 -11.49 -10.81
N GLN A 5 -14.99 -10.72 -11.91
CA GLN A 5 -14.38 -9.39 -11.96
C GLN A 5 -15.17 -8.31 -11.20
N SER A 6 -16.39 -8.59 -10.74
CA SER A 6 -17.27 -7.56 -10.16
C SER A 6 -17.10 -7.31 -8.66
N LEU A 7 -16.16 -7.95 -7.96
CA LEU A 7 -16.09 -7.87 -6.49
C LEU A 7 -14.84 -7.21 -5.90
N ASN A 8 -13.89 -6.75 -6.72
CA ASN A 8 -12.66 -6.09 -6.23
C ASN A 8 -12.55 -4.58 -6.47
N ASN A 9 -13.58 -3.94 -7.02
CA ASN A 9 -13.68 -2.48 -7.07
C ASN A 9 -14.65 -1.98 -6.00
N TYR A 10 -14.25 -1.98 -4.73
CA TYR A 10 -14.75 -0.90 -3.90
C TYR A 10 -14.04 0.37 -4.39
N PRO A 11 -14.75 1.39 -4.90
CA PRO A 11 -14.12 2.64 -5.25
C PRO A 11 -13.32 3.11 -4.02
N LEU A 12 -12.06 3.49 -4.26
CA LEU A 12 -11.26 4.20 -3.27
C LEU A 12 -12.16 5.28 -2.67
N ILE A 13 -12.24 5.35 -1.35
CA ILE A 13 -13.07 6.34 -0.67
C ILE A 13 -12.46 7.70 -1.00
N GLU A 14 -13.03 8.38 -1.99
CA GLU A 14 -12.62 9.71 -2.37
C GLU A 14 -13.31 10.69 -1.42
N VAL A 15 -12.60 11.03 -0.33
CA VAL A 15 -13.06 12.05 0.60
C VAL A 15 -12.92 13.41 -0.08
N PRO A 16 -14.03 14.17 -0.26
CA PRO A 16 -13.95 15.47 -0.90
C PRO A 16 -13.02 16.41 -0.14
N THR A 17 -12.10 17.08 -0.83
CA THR A 17 -11.27 18.14 -0.23
C THR A 17 -12.06 19.44 -0.22
N LEU A 18 -12.09 20.15 0.91
CA LEU A 18 -12.81 21.43 0.98
C LEU A 18 -11.92 22.56 0.46
N VAL A 19 -12.36 23.23 -0.60
CA VAL A 19 -11.58 24.26 -1.28
C VAL A 19 -12.29 25.61 -1.27
N THR A 20 -11.79 26.55 -0.47
CA THR A 20 -12.36 27.90 -0.36
C THR A 20 -11.29 28.95 -0.05
N ASN A 21 -11.51 30.18 -0.53
CA ASN A 21 -10.70 31.34 -0.13
C ASN A 21 -11.37 32.15 0.99
N GLU A 22 -12.62 31.82 1.32
CA GLU A 22 -13.40 32.43 2.39
C GLU A 22 -13.15 31.67 3.70
N LYS A 23 -13.62 32.23 4.83
CA LYS A 23 -13.65 31.48 6.08
C LYS A 23 -14.63 30.31 5.95
N ILE A 24 -14.31 29.17 6.54
CA ILE A 24 -15.10 27.95 6.36
C ILE A 24 -16.49 28.08 6.99
N GLU A 25 -16.60 28.83 8.07
CA GLU A 25 -17.85 29.11 8.77
C GLU A 25 -18.85 29.86 7.87
N ASP A 26 -18.34 30.76 7.02
CA ASP A 26 -19.15 31.52 6.05
C ASP A 26 -19.59 30.65 4.85
N CYS A 27 -19.01 29.46 4.72
CA CYS A 27 -19.35 28.49 3.69
C CYS A 27 -20.37 27.47 4.18
N ILE A 28 -20.81 27.50 5.44
CA ILE A 28 -21.74 26.52 6.01
C ILE A 28 -23.05 27.21 6.36
N SER A 29 -24.16 26.60 5.95
CA SER A 29 -25.51 27.11 6.19
C SER A 29 -26.37 26.09 6.91
N LEU A 30 -27.17 26.54 7.88
CA LEU A 30 -28.15 25.69 8.55
C LEU A 30 -29.34 25.44 7.61
N LYS A 31 -29.65 24.18 7.35
CA LYS A 31 -30.79 23.76 6.51
C LYS A 31 -31.96 23.21 7.33
N ASN A 32 -31.68 22.61 8.49
CA ASN A 32 -32.72 22.12 9.38
C ASN A 32 -32.29 22.29 10.84
N GLU A 33 -32.92 23.23 11.55
CA GLU A 33 -32.64 23.53 12.95
C GLU A 33 -33.00 22.38 13.89
N GLN A 34 -34.15 21.74 13.68
CA GLN A 34 -34.64 20.66 14.54
C GLN A 34 -33.72 19.43 14.52
N LYS A 35 -33.11 19.15 13.37
CA LYS A 35 -32.22 18.00 13.16
C LYS A 35 -30.74 18.38 13.15
N LEU A 36 -30.42 19.67 13.31
CA LEU A 36 -29.06 20.23 13.19
C LEU A 36 -28.35 19.81 11.90
N ILE A 37 -29.06 19.90 10.77
CA ILE A 37 -28.49 19.59 9.45
C ILE A 37 -27.94 20.89 8.84
N PHE A 38 -26.67 20.84 8.46
CA PHE A 38 -26.00 21.92 7.77
C PHE A 38 -25.57 21.48 6.37
N GLU A 39 -25.36 22.45 5.49
CA GLU A 39 -24.88 22.22 4.14
C GLU A 39 -23.78 23.23 3.82
N THR A 40 -22.69 22.73 3.22
CA THR A 40 -21.63 23.60 2.71
C THR A 40 -22.07 24.25 1.39
N LYS A 41 -21.49 25.39 1.03
CA LYS A 41 -21.42 25.81 -0.38
C LYS A 41 -20.79 24.69 -1.23
N ALA A 42 -20.89 24.81 -2.54
CA ALA A 42 -20.27 23.94 -3.55
C ALA A 42 -18.72 24.05 -3.55
N ILE A 43 -18.08 23.69 -2.43
CA ILE A 43 -16.64 23.83 -2.18
C ILE A 43 -15.92 22.48 -2.07
N GLY A 44 -16.64 21.36 -2.08
CA GLY A 44 -16.05 20.03 -2.10
C GLY A 44 -15.44 19.74 -3.47
N GLN A 45 -14.18 19.29 -3.51
CA GLN A 45 -13.52 18.84 -4.73
C GLN A 45 -13.29 17.32 -4.68
N PRO A 46 -13.41 16.61 -5.82
CA PRO A 46 -13.67 17.12 -7.18
C PRO A 46 -15.11 17.60 -7.39
N ASP A 47 -15.36 18.33 -8.50
CA ASP A 47 -16.69 18.67 -9.04
C ASP A 47 -17.54 19.73 -8.30
N ASN A 48 -16.96 20.49 -7.36
CA ASN A 48 -17.68 21.53 -6.61
C ASN A 48 -18.92 20.96 -5.88
N GLN A 49 -18.74 19.86 -5.15
CA GLN A 49 -19.80 19.20 -4.38
C GLN A 49 -20.22 20.03 -3.17
N GLU A 50 -21.52 20.00 -2.87
CA GLU A 50 -22.08 20.45 -1.59
C GLU A 50 -22.10 19.27 -0.61
N LEU A 51 -21.68 19.48 0.63
CA LEU A 51 -21.63 18.43 1.65
C LEU A 51 -22.70 18.67 2.71
N THR A 52 -23.46 17.61 3.04
CA THR A 52 -24.40 17.61 4.16
C THR A 52 -23.69 17.21 5.45
N LEU A 53 -23.70 18.11 6.44
CA LEU A 53 -23.16 17.87 7.77
C LEU A 53 -24.30 17.55 8.74
N LYS A 54 -24.15 16.45 9.49
CA LYS A 54 -25.11 16.00 10.50
C LYS A 54 -24.38 15.77 11.83
N PRO A 55 -25.08 15.84 12.97
CA PRO A 55 -24.48 15.46 14.25
C PRO A 55 -24.00 14.02 14.19
N PHE A 56 -22.74 13.79 14.60
CA PHE A 56 -22.08 12.50 14.45
C PHE A 56 -22.87 11.34 15.09
N PHE A 57 -23.51 11.57 16.23
CA PHE A 57 -24.30 10.56 16.94
C PHE A 57 -25.54 10.08 16.17
N ASN A 58 -25.99 10.80 15.14
CA ASN A 58 -27.13 10.43 14.29
C ASN A 58 -26.72 9.61 13.06
N ILE A 59 -25.43 9.38 12.85
CA ILE A 59 -24.91 8.62 11.71
C ILE A 59 -24.67 7.18 12.17
N HIS A 60 -25.47 6.25 11.65
CA HIS A 60 -25.31 4.82 11.90
C HIS A 60 -25.27 4.08 10.57
N HIS A 61 -24.31 3.15 10.43
CA HIS A 61 -24.16 2.27 9.26
C HIS A 61 -23.90 2.98 7.91
N GLU A 62 -23.37 4.20 7.92
CA GLU A 62 -22.96 4.94 6.72
C GLU A 62 -21.49 5.36 6.83
N ARG A 63 -20.80 5.52 5.69
CA ARG A 63 -19.45 6.09 5.67
C ARG A 63 -19.53 7.59 5.96
N TYR A 64 -18.67 8.08 6.84
CA TYR A 64 -18.64 9.49 7.22
C TYR A 64 -17.20 10.02 7.28
N THR A 65 -17.08 11.33 7.19
CA THR A 65 -15.82 12.06 7.39
C THR A 65 -16.00 12.99 8.58
N ILE A 66 -15.02 13.00 9.49
CA ILE A 66 -15.00 13.92 10.65
C ILE A 66 -14.04 15.07 10.39
N TYR A 67 -12.91 14.78 9.77
CA TYR A 67 -11.84 15.75 9.53
C TYR A 67 -11.63 15.93 8.04
N TRP A 68 -11.58 17.19 7.62
CA TRP A 68 -11.26 17.60 6.25
C TRP A 68 -9.98 18.40 6.22
N ASN A 69 -9.18 18.18 5.17
CA ASN A 69 -8.16 19.14 4.78
C ASN A 69 -8.86 20.30 4.05
N ILE A 70 -8.68 21.51 4.57
CA ILE A 70 -9.19 22.74 3.94
C ILE A 70 -8.03 23.40 3.22
N MET A 71 -8.24 23.73 1.95
CA MET A 71 -7.24 24.38 1.11
C MET A 71 -7.83 25.59 0.42
N ASN A 72 -7.01 26.59 0.09
CA ASN A 72 -7.41 27.63 -0.84
C ASN A 72 -7.26 27.17 -2.30
N LYS A 73 -7.82 27.92 -3.25
CA LYS A 73 -7.81 27.52 -4.68
C LYS A 73 -6.40 27.30 -5.23
N LYS A 74 -5.43 28.11 -4.81
CA LYS A 74 -4.03 28.01 -5.23
C LYS A 74 -3.37 26.75 -4.66
N GLN A 75 -3.59 26.47 -3.38
CA GLN A 75 -3.09 25.25 -2.72
C GLN A 75 -3.68 24.00 -3.35
N TYR A 76 -4.98 23.98 -3.67
CA TYR A 76 -5.61 22.84 -4.31
C TYR A 76 -5.07 22.59 -5.73
N GLN A 77 -4.83 23.65 -6.52
CA GLN A 77 -4.19 23.53 -7.82
C GLN A 77 -2.78 22.95 -7.70
N GLN A 78 -1.97 23.47 -6.78
CA GLN A 78 -0.61 22.98 -6.53
C GLN A 78 -0.62 21.52 -6.05
N PHE A 79 -1.52 21.17 -5.14
CA PHE A 79 -1.72 19.81 -4.66
C PHE A 79 -2.10 18.85 -5.80
N GLY A 80 -3.02 19.26 -6.68
CA GLY A 80 -3.40 18.47 -7.84
C GLY A 80 -2.26 18.30 -8.86
N GLU A 81 -1.45 19.34 -9.09
CA GLU A 81 -0.26 19.26 -9.94
C GLU A 81 0.83 18.37 -9.34
N GLU A 82 1.05 18.47 -8.03
CA GLU A 82 2.02 17.64 -7.30
C GLU A 82 1.59 16.17 -7.30
N GLU A 83 0.32 15.87 -7.03
CA GLU A 83 -0.21 14.51 -7.10
C GLU A 83 -0.14 13.93 -8.52
N LYS A 84 -0.45 14.73 -9.55
CA LYS A 84 -0.29 14.31 -10.95
C LYS A 84 1.18 14.02 -11.26
N ARG A 85 2.10 14.89 -10.83
CA ARG A 85 3.54 14.70 -11.03
C ARG A 85 4.05 13.46 -10.31
N ARG A 86 3.59 13.24 -9.07
CA ARG A 86 3.92 12.05 -8.25
C ARG A 86 3.45 10.78 -8.94
N ARG A 87 2.17 10.72 -9.35
CA ARG A 87 1.61 9.55 -10.06
C ARG A 87 2.32 9.29 -11.38
N ALA A 88 2.56 10.33 -12.19
CA ALA A 88 3.29 10.18 -13.46
C ALA A 88 4.72 9.67 -13.22
N ARG A 89 5.38 10.13 -12.15
CA ARG A 89 6.70 9.64 -11.76
C ARG A 89 6.65 8.18 -11.33
N GLU A 90 5.72 7.80 -10.45
CA GLU A 90 5.54 6.42 -10.02
C GLU A 90 5.29 5.48 -11.21
N GLN A 91 4.45 5.89 -12.17
CA GLN A 91 4.20 5.13 -13.40
C GLN A 91 5.44 4.94 -14.28
N ASN A 92 6.36 5.91 -14.27
CA ASN A 92 7.60 5.81 -15.04
C ASN A 92 8.67 4.97 -14.34
N ILE A 93 8.63 4.91 -13.00
CA ILE A 93 9.65 4.23 -12.18
C ILE A 93 9.27 2.77 -11.91
N ILE A 94 8.00 2.49 -11.63
CA ILE A 94 7.49 1.15 -11.30
C ILE A 94 7.42 0.33 -12.59
N VAL A 95 8.23 -0.72 -12.66
CA VAL A 95 8.22 -1.69 -13.76
C VAL A 95 7.22 -2.80 -13.50
N ASP A 96 7.09 -3.22 -12.24
CA ASP A 96 6.14 -4.26 -11.84
C ASP A 96 5.74 -4.12 -10.37
N GLU A 97 4.56 -4.61 -10.00
CA GLU A 97 3.98 -4.48 -8.66
C GLU A 97 3.09 -5.67 -8.26
N ILE A 98 3.24 -6.10 -7.01
CA ILE A 98 2.35 -7.08 -6.36
C ILE A 98 1.90 -6.53 -5.00
N THR A 99 0.60 -6.65 -4.74
CA THR A 99 0.02 -6.53 -3.41
C THR A 99 -0.34 -7.94 -2.90
N PRO A 100 0.35 -8.46 -1.87
CA PRO A 100 0.05 -9.77 -1.31
C PRO A 100 -1.38 -9.87 -0.77
N ASN A 101 -1.90 -11.09 -0.67
CA ASN A 101 -3.28 -11.37 -0.24
C ASN A 101 -4.37 -10.95 -1.25
N GLU A 102 -3.98 -10.53 -2.46
CA GLU A 102 -4.88 -10.38 -3.61
C GLU A 102 -4.72 -11.60 -4.53
N GLN A 103 -5.80 -12.38 -4.75
CA GLN A 103 -5.69 -13.67 -5.44
C GLN A 103 -5.18 -13.55 -6.88
N GLN A 104 -5.63 -12.54 -7.63
CA GLN A 104 -5.29 -12.41 -9.06
C GLN A 104 -3.82 -12.05 -9.29
N PRO A 105 -3.23 -11.01 -8.63
CA PRO A 105 -1.81 -10.71 -8.78
C PRO A 105 -0.90 -11.89 -8.42
N GLU A 106 -1.22 -12.65 -7.37
CA GLU A 106 -0.39 -13.79 -6.96
C GLU A 106 -0.38 -14.92 -8.01
N VAL A 107 -1.50 -15.14 -8.70
CA VAL A 107 -1.59 -16.09 -9.81
C VAL A 107 -0.84 -15.59 -11.04
N ASP A 108 -1.03 -14.32 -11.40
CA ASP A 108 -0.40 -13.71 -12.59
C ASP A 108 1.14 -13.69 -12.50
N HIS A 109 1.68 -13.72 -11.29
CA HIS A 109 3.13 -13.75 -11.02
C HIS A 109 3.65 -15.14 -10.62
N ASN A 110 2.96 -16.21 -11.04
CA ASN A 110 3.38 -17.61 -10.88
C ASN A 110 3.83 -17.95 -9.44
N MET A 111 3.08 -17.49 -8.43
CA MET A 111 3.50 -17.60 -7.04
C MET A 111 3.78 -19.06 -6.63
N LYS A 112 4.91 -19.27 -5.96
CA LYS A 112 5.25 -20.57 -5.33
C LYS A 112 5.44 -20.37 -3.84
N VAL A 113 4.94 -21.33 -3.05
CA VAL A 113 4.95 -21.22 -1.58
C VAL A 113 5.28 -22.54 -0.90
N LYS A 114 5.86 -22.44 0.29
CA LYS A 114 6.01 -23.52 1.27
C LYS A 114 5.85 -22.92 2.65
N ASN A 115 4.94 -23.45 3.47
CA ASN A 115 4.68 -22.94 4.83
C ASN A 115 4.50 -21.40 4.87
N SER A 116 3.72 -20.87 3.93
CA SER A 116 3.43 -19.45 3.75
C SER A 116 2.00 -19.12 4.13
N TYR A 117 1.81 -17.95 4.72
CA TYR A 117 0.52 -17.46 5.19
C TYR A 117 0.31 -16.04 4.68
N SER A 118 -0.94 -15.68 4.43
CA SER A 118 -1.36 -14.33 4.08
C SER A 118 -2.53 -13.89 4.94
N GLY A 119 -2.75 -12.59 5.00
CA GLY A 119 -3.89 -12.00 5.70
C GLY A 119 -4.03 -10.52 5.40
N TYR A 120 -4.97 -9.88 6.08
CA TYR A 120 -5.21 -8.45 5.99
C TYR A 120 -4.99 -7.79 7.35
N SER A 121 -4.24 -6.71 7.39
CA SER A 121 -4.04 -5.92 8.61
C SER A 121 -4.98 -4.72 8.62
N ASN A 122 -5.91 -4.69 9.57
CA ASN A 122 -6.82 -3.55 9.75
C ASN A 122 -6.09 -2.29 10.23
N ALA A 123 -4.95 -2.42 10.92
CA ALA A 123 -4.21 -1.27 11.45
C ALA A 123 -3.54 -0.43 10.36
N VAL A 124 -3.13 -1.06 9.26
CA VAL A 124 -2.47 -0.41 8.11
C VAL A 124 -3.23 -0.57 6.81
N HIS A 125 -4.47 -1.10 6.88
CA HIS A 125 -5.38 -1.34 5.75
C HIS A 125 -4.70 -1.98 4.53
N SER A 126 -3.93 -3.04 4.74
CA SER A 126 -3.18 -3.69 3.67
C SER A 126 -3.08 -5.20 3.86
N GLY A 127 -3.09 -5.91 2.73
CA GLY A 127 -2.75 -7.32 2.65
C GLY A 127 -1.28 -7.54 2.99
N TRP A 128 -0.96 -8.70 3.54
CA TRP A 128 0.41 -9.11 3.85
C TRP A 128 0.62 -10.60 3.56
N ARG A 129 1.89 -10.97 3.35
CA ARG A 129 2.33 -12.37 3.28
C ARG A 129 3.62 -12.60 4.06
N ASP A 130 3.70 -13.77 4.69
CA ASP A 130 4.90 -14.30 5.34
C ASP A 130 5.11 -15.79 5.02
N ALA A 131 6.26 -16.32 5.40
CA ALA A 131 6.51 -17.76 5.48
C ALA A 131 7.33 -18.08 6.72
N ARG A 132 7.14 -19.28 7.27
CA ARG A 132 7.59 -19.62 8.62
C ARG A 132 8.39 -20.91 8.60
N ASN A 133 9.31 -21.06 9.56
CA ASN A 133 10.04 -22.30 9.84
C ASN A 133 10.50 -23.06 8.57
N GLU A 134 11.56 -22.57 7.93
CA GLU A 134 12.08 -23.11 6.66
C GLU A 134 11.12 -23.01 5.45
N GLY A 135 10.05 -22.23 5.62
CA GLY A 135 9.11 -21.85 4.57
C GLY A 135 9.62 -20.75 3.64
N TYR A 136 8.96 -20.60 2.51
CA TYR A 136 9.20 -19.53 1.55
C TYR A 136 7.95 -19.12 0.80
N PHE A 137 8.03 -17.95 0.17
CA PHE A 137 7.18 -17.57 -0.95
C PHE A 137 8.03 -16.89 -2.03
N SER A 138 7.60 -16.99 -3.28
CA SER A 138 8.28 -16.35 -4.41
C SER A 138 7.32 -15.92 -5.50
N TYR A 139 7.71 -14.88 -6.23
CA TYR A 139 6.98 -14.33 -7.36
C TYR A 139 7.91 -14.19 -8.56
N GLU A 140 7.39 -14.45 -9.76
CA GLU A 140 8.03 -14.07 -11.02
C GLU A 140 7.67 -12.62 -11.33
N MET A 141 8.66 -11.72 -11.34
CA MET A 141 8.50 -10.27 -11.50
C MET A 141 9.18 -9.80 -12.78
N LYS A 142 8.54 -8.87 -13.50
CA LYS A 142 9.11 -8.25 -14.70
C LYS A 142 10.29 -7.35 -14.37
N VAL A 143 11.28 -7.37 -15.25
CA VAL A 143 12.49 -6.53 -15.19
C VAL A 143 12.82 -5.97 -16.58
N ASP A 144 13.61 -4.90 -16.61
CA ASP A 144 14.18 -4.34 -17.83
C ASP A 144 15.68 -4.65 -17.87
N PRO A 145 16.16 -5.49 -18.80
CA PRO A 145 17.56 -5.91 -18.85
C PRO A 145 18.52 -4.76 -19.22
N TYR A 146 18.00 -3.62 -19.67
CA TYR A 146 18.80 -2.47 -20.12
C TYR A 146 18.91 -1.37 -19.06
N LYS A 147 18.27 -1.52 -17.89
CA LYS A 147 18.28 -0.53 -16.81
C LYS A 147 18.83 -1.11 -15.51
N ASP A 148 19.26 -0.23 -14.61
CA ASP A 148 19.47 -0.64 -13.22
C ASP A 148 18.11 -0.93 -12.60
N MET A 149 17.99 -2.08 -11.94
CA MET A 149 16.73 -2.53 -11.35
C MET A 149 16.87 -2.64 -9.83
N TYR A 150 15.79 -2.34 -9.13
CA TYR A 150 15.72 -2.36 -7.68
C TYR A 150 14.49 -3.11 -7.23
N LEU A 151 14.66 -4.01 -6.26
CA LEU A 151 13.56 -4.60 -5.53
C LEU A 151 13.16 -3.63 -4.41
N PHE A 152 11.90 -3.19 -4.42
CA PHE A 152 11.37 -2.26 -3.43
C PHE A 152 10.26 -2.94 -2.64
N VAL A 153 10.53 -3.21 -1.36
CA VAL A 153 9.66 -4.02 -0.50
C VAL A 153 9.12 -3.15 0.62
N THR A 154 7.79 -3.20 0.82
CA THR A 154 7.14 -2.54 1.95
C THR A 154 6.89 -3.55 3.07
N TYR A 155 7.35 -3.19 4.27
CA TYR A 155 7.22 -3.95 5.51
C TYR A 155 6.49 -3.13 6.57
N ASN A 156 6.14 -3.76 7.69
CA ASN A 156 5.63 -3.07 8.88
C ASN A 156 6.74 -2.98 9.96
N LYS A 157 7.00 -1.76 10.47
CA LYS A 157 8.03 -1.52 11.50
C LYS A 157 7.75 -2.28 12.81
N SER A 158 6.48 -2.49 13.18
CA SER A 158 6.11 -3.13 14.45
C SER A 158 6.10 -4.66 14.38
N ASP A 159 6.44 -5.26 13.25
CA ASP A 159 6.22 -6.67 12.97
C ASP A 159 7.53 -7.47 13.01
N TYR A 160 8.16 -7.46 14.19
CA TYR A 160 9.50 -8.02 14.44
C TYR A 160 9.47 -9.46 15.00
N THR A 161 8.39 -9.86 15.67
CA THR A 161 8.22 -11.21 16.23
C THR A 161 6.76 -11.61 16.11
N ILE A 162 6.52 -12.82 15.65
CA ILE A 162 5.19 -13.44 15.72
C ILE A 162 5.18 -14.43 16.88
N GLU A 163 4.09 -14.46 17.63
CA GLU A 163 3.83 -15.46 18.65
C GLU A 163 2.69 -16.35 18.18
N MET A 164 2.95 -17.63 18.04
CA MET A 164 1.95 -18.63 17.67
C MET A 164 2.13 -19.87 18.52
N ASP A 165 1.04 -20.36 19.10
CA ASP A 165 1.03 -21.55 19.96
C ASP A 165 2.09 -21.49 21.09
N GLY A 166 2.32 -20.29 21.63
CA GLY A 166 3.33 -20.03 22.67
C GLY A 166 4.79 -19.98 22.18
N ILE A 167 5.02 -20.15 20.88
CA ILE A 167 6.35 -20.06 20.27
C ILE A 167 6.54 -18.67 19.67
N LYS A 168 7.56 -17.95 20.16
CA LYS A 168 8.00 -16.66 19.62
C LYS A 168 9.03 -16.86 18.53
N MET A 169 8.68 -16.52 17.30
CA MET A 169 9.60 -16.56 16.15
C MET A 169 9.95 -15.15 15.70
N LYS A 170 11.24 -14.90 15.52
CA LYS A 170 11.74 -13.62 15.02
C LYS A 170 11.71 -13.58 13.49
N ARG A 171 11.48 -12.39 12.95
CA ARG A 171 11.65 -12.10 11.53
C ARG A 171 13.12 -12.05 11.18
N GLU A 172 13.57 -13.07 10.48
CA GLU A 172 14.93 -13.22 10.00
C GLU A 172 14.90 -14.09 8.74
N PHE A 173 15.30 -13.53 7.61
CA PHE A 173 15.09 -14.19 6.33
C PHE A 173 16.07 -13.74 5.26
N THR A 174 16.24 -14.62 4.28
CA THR A 174 16.99 -14.35 3.06
C THR A 174 16.03 -13.88 1.97
N ILE A 175 16.46 -12.86 1.23
CA ILE A 175 15.89 -12.48 -0.05
C ILE A 175 16.85 -12.92 -1.14
N SER A 176 16.33 -13.62 -2.15
CA SER A 176 17.10 -14.01 -3.33
C SER A 176 16.36 -13.68 -4.63
N ILE A 177 17.11 -13.48 -5.69
CA ILE A 177 16.60 -13.28 -7.05
C ILE A 177 17.23 -14.32 -7.95
N ASP A 178 16.41 -15.15 -8.61
CA ASP A 178 16.85 -16.33 -9.37
C ASP A 178 17.81 -17.24 -8.59
N GLY A 179 17.56 -17.36 -7.28
CA GLY A 179 18.38 -18.17 -6.38
C GLY A 179 19.65 -17.48 -5.88
N GLN A 180 20.06 -16.35 -6.45
CA GLN A 180 21.20 -15.58 -5.95
C GLN A 180 20.79 -14.73 -4.75
N HIS A 181 21.55 -14.85 -3.66
CA HIS A 181 21.35 -14.05 -2.45
C HIS A 181 21.53 -12.56 -2.73
N ILE A 182 20.56 -11.74 -2.34
CA ILE A 182 20.64 -10.27 -2.44
C ILE A 182 20.64 -9.55 -1.10
N ALA A 183 20.01 -10.13 -0.07
CA ALA A 183 19.97 -9.56 1.28
C ALA A 183 19.57 -10.59 2.34
N THR A 184 19.99 -10.33 3.58
CA THR A 184 19.42 -10.91 4.79
C THR A 184 18.75 -9.79 5.58
N GLU A 185 17.48 -9.97 5.93
CA GLU A 185 16.74 -9.04 6.78
C GLU A 185 16.59 -9.57 8.21
N HIS A 186 16.60 -8.64 9.15
CA HIS A 186 16.21 -8.84 10.53
C HIS A 186 15.59 -7.54 11.06
N PHE A 187 14.44 -7.63 11.72
CA PHE A 187 13.75 -6.45 12.25
C PHE A 187 14.02 -6.31 13.75
N ASN A 188 14.75 -5.26 14.13
CA ASN A 188 15.15 -4.99 15.52
C ASN A 188 14.53 -3.72 16.12
N HIS A 189 13.63 -3.04 15.41
CA HIS A 189 13.09 -1.75 15.86
C HIS A 189 11.76 -1.93 16.58
N LYS A 190 11.60 -1.23 17.71
CA LYS A 190 10.34 -1.11 18.44
C LYS A 190 9.58 0.14 17.98
N ASP A 191 8.27 -0.04 17.90
CA ASP A 191 7.22 0.99 17.95
C ASP A 191 7.21 2.06 16.87
N THR A 192 6.47 1.77 15.81
CA THR A 192 5.39 2.61 15.26
C THR A 192 4.56 1.74 14.32
N ALA A 193 3.23 1.88 14.29
CA ALA A 193 2.33 1.15 13.36
C ALA A 193 2.43 1.74 11.94
N GLU A 194 3.64 1.89 11.44
CA GLU A 194 3.93 2.57 10.18
C GLU A 194 4.54 1.55 9.19
N LEU A 195 3.99 1.54 7.98
CA LEU A 195 4.62 0.85 6.86
C LEU A 195 5.86 1.62 6.43
N TYR A 196 6.93 0.90 6.13
CA TYR A 196 8.15 1.48 5.57
C TYR A 196 8.62 0.64 4.41
N SER A 197 9.30 1.28 3.47
CA SER A 197 9.82 0.59 2.29
C SER A 197 11.34 0.59 2.28
N LYS A 198 11.91 -0.51 1.84
CA LYS A 198 13.35 -0.68 1.68
C LYS A 198 13.66 -1.09 0.24
N SER A 199 14.73 -0.51 -0.29
CA SER A 199 15.21 -0.74 -1.64
C SER A 199 16.44 -1.64 -1.62
N TYR A 200 16.46 -2.62 -2.52
CA TYR A 200 17.57 -3.54 -2.73
C TYR A 200 18.00 -3.46 -4.19
N ARG A 201 19.26 -3.10 -4.42
CA ARG A 201 19.81 -3.12 -5.78
C ARG A 201 19.86 -4.56 -6.29
N ILE A 202 19.33 -4.79 -7.48
CA ILE A 202 19.44 -6.07 -8.18
C ILE A 202 20.73 -6.04 -8.99
N PRO A 203 21.70 -6.95 -8.75
CA PRO A 203 22.89 -7.05 -9.57
C PRO A 203 22.56 -7.20 -11.06
N ARG A 204 23.23 -6.42 -11.93
CA ARG A 204 22.95 -6.43 -13.38
C ARG A 204 23.10 -7.81 -14.01
N ASP A 205 24.05 -8.62 -13.52
CA ASP A 205 24.28 -9.97 -14.04
C ASP A 205 23.08 -10.90 -13.82
N ILE A 206 22.21 -10.63 -12.85
CA ILE A 206 20.99 -11.41 -12.62
C ILE A 206 19.93 -11.09 -13.67
N VAL A 207 19.79 -9.81 -14.04
CA VAL A 207 18.71 -9.30 -14.92
C VAL A 207 19.11 -9.27 -16.39
N LYS A 208 20.41 -9.34 -16.69
CA LYS A 208 20.92 -9.28 -18.07
C LYS A 208 20.21 -10.33 -18.94
N ASP A 209 19.70 -9.85 -20.08
CA ASP A 209 18.99 -10.66 -21.09
C ASP A 209 17.70 -11.34 -20.60
N LYS A 210 17.15 -10.93 -19.45
CA LYS A 210 15.89 -11.44 -18.90
C LYS A 210 14.79 -10.39 -18.90
N GLN A 211 13.56 -10.85 -19.09
CA GLN A 211 12.35 -10.03 -18.95
C GLN A 211 11.64 -10.27 -17.63
N ASN A 212 11.89 -11.41 -16.98
CA ASN A 212 11.37 -11.74 -15.65
C ASN A 212 12.48 -12.33 -14.78
N VAL A 213 12.34 -12.18 -13.47
CA VAL A 213 13.17 -12.83 -12.45
C VAL A 213 12.31 -13.37 -11.32
N VAL A 214 12.75 -14.43 -10.66
CA VAL A 214 12.06 -15.00 -9.49
C VAL A 214 12.59 -14.34 -8.22
N VAL A 215 11.78 -13.50 -7.59
CA VAL A 215 12.06 -12.93 -6.28
C VAL A 215 11.55 -13.90 -5.21
N LYS A 216 12.42 -14.33 -4.30
CA LYS A 216 12.11 -15.31 -3.25
C LYS A 216 12.46 -14.80 -1.86
N PHE A 217 11.54 -14.99 -0.92
CA PHE A 217 11.72 -14.74 0.50
C PHE A 217 11.72 -16.08 1.24
N GLN A 218 12.80 -16.37 1.99
CA GLN A 218 13.03 -17.68 2.60
C GLN A 218 13.38 -17.53 4.09
N ALA A 219 12.61 -18.20 4.94
CA ALA A 219 12.88 -18.26 6.37
C ALA A 219 13.91 -19.35 6.67
N ASN A 220 14.73 -19.13 7.69
CA ASN A 220 15.52 -20.19 8.33
C ASN A 220 14.64 -20.98 9.31
N LYS A 221 15.22 -22.02 9.92
CA LYS A 221 14.58 -22.80 10.99
C LYS A 221 14.20 -21.89 12.17
N ASP A 222 12.98 -22.05 12.68
CA ASP A 222 12.40 -21.27 13.79
C ASP A 222 12.36 -19.74 13.55
N LYS A 223 12.40 -19.32 12.26
CA LYS A 223 12.32 -17.92 11.83
C LYS A 223 11.13 -17.67 10.92
N VAL A 224 10.92 -16.38 10.62
CA VAL A 224 9.87 -15.90 9.73
C VAL A 224 10.48 -15.05 8.62
N ALA A 225 10.04 -15.32 7.39
CA ALA A 225 10.29 -14.49 6.22
C ALA A 225 9.11 -13.62 5.90
N GLY A 226 9.36 -12.32 5.69
CA GLY A 226 8.36 -11.40 5.18
C GLY A 226 7.64 -10.60 6.27
N GLY A 227 6.30 -10.67 6.25
CA GLY A 227 5.45 -9.49 6.51
C GLY A 227 5.66 -8.46 5.43
N VAL A 228 5.62 -8.95 4.19
CA VAL A 228 5.65 -8.11 2.99
C VAL A 228 4.23 -7.63 2.76
N TYR A 229 4.07 -6.32 2.69
CA TYR A 229 2.79 -5.65 2.44
C TYR A 229 2.67 -5.17 0.99
N ARG A 230 3.81 -4.98 0.31
CA ARG A 230 3.87 -4.62 -1.10
C ARG A 230 5.24 -4.97 -1.68
N LEU A 231 5.26 -5.41 -2.93
CA LEU A 231 6.47 -5.75 -3.66
C LEU A 231 6.48 -5.00 -4.99
N ARG A 232 7.57 -4.29 -5.30
CA ARG A 232 7.73 -3.58 -6.56
C ARG A 232 9.10 -3.82 -7.16
N ILE A 233 9.16 -3.84 -8.48
CA ILE A 233 10.41 -3.67 -9.22
C ILE A 233 10.45 -2.23 -9.73
N LEU A 234 11.53 -1.53 -9.42
CA LEU A 234 11.76 -0.14 -9.82
C LEU A 234 12.96 -0.06 -10.76
N ASN A 235 12.95 0.91 -11.67
CA ASN A 235 14.11 1.28 -12.47
C ASN A 235 14.96 2.44 -11.85
N GLU A 236 14.56 2.90 -10.66
CA GLU A 236 15.30 3.83 -9.80
C GLU A 236 15.35 3.29 -8.36
N SER A 237 16.25 3.81 -7.53
CA SER A 237 16.42 3.33 -6.15
C SER A 237 15.25 3.67 -5.21
N SER A 238 14.41 4.65 -5.56
CA SER A 238 13.32 5.15 -4.72
C SER A 238 12.21 5.79 -5.55
N LEU A 239 11.03 5.93 -4.95
CA LEU A 239 9.89 6.67 -5.53
C LEU A 239 9.87 8.16 -5.17
N SER A 240 10.74 8.57 -4.24
CA SER A 240 10.89 9.95 -3.74
C SER A 240 11.73 10.82 -4.65
#